data_AF-A0A2G0WUE5-F1
#
_entry.id   AF-A0A2G0WUE5-F1
#
_cell.length_a   1.000
_cell.length_b   1.000
_cell.length_c   1.000
_cell.angle_alpha   90.00
_cell.angle_beta   90.00
_cell.angle_gamma   90.00
#
_symmetry.space_group_name_H-M   'P 1'
#
loop_
_entity.id
_entity.type
_entity.pdbx_description
1 polymer ?
#
loop_
_entity_poly.entity_id
_entity_poly.type
_entity_poly.pdbx_seq_one_letter_code
_entity_poly.pdbx_strand_id
1 'polypeptide(L)'
;MVSSTGRKRWELRFKKSDGTWGWHSLGAYPDITAKNAREKAQEAQRLNAEDTHKAKLKASRDAAKANTFKAAADLWLDKRSRMAAPKRP
;
A
#
# COMPACT_ATOMS: atom_id res chain seq x y z
N MET A 1 14.06 16.33 13.49
CA MET A 1 13.17 17.03 14.44
C MET A 1 13.93 17.45 15.68
N VAL A 2 13.57 18.58 16.27
CA VAL A 2 14.12 19.08 17.54
C VAL A 2 12.95 19.20 18.52
N SER A 3 13.05 18.58 19.70
CA SER A 3 12.04 18.73 20.75
C SER A 3 12.20 20.07 21.48
N SER A 4 11.15 20.52 22.16
CA SER A 4 11.21 21.68 23.08
C SER A 4 12.28 21.52 24.17
N THR A 5 12.61 20.26 24.52
CA THR A 5 13.67 19.90 25.44
C THR A 5 15.08 19.90 24.81
N GLY A 6 15.23 20.34 23.55
CA GLY A 6 16.51 20.45 22.85
C GLY A 6 17.06 19.16 22.24
N ARG A 7 16.38 18.02 22.44
CA ARG A 7 16.80 16.74 21.86
C ARG A 7 16.56 16.72 20.37
N LYS A 8 17.55 16.25 19.61
CA LYS A 8 17.49 16.16 18.15
C LYS A 8 17.32 14.71 17.74
N ARG A 9 16.51 14.46 16.73
CA ARG A 9 16.29 13.13 16.14
C ARG A 9 16.17 13.20 14.64
N TRP A 10 16.62 12.15 13.97
CA TRP A 10 16.48 11.96 12.54
C TRP A 10 15.11 11.36 12.24
N GLU A 11 14.40 11.98 11.29
CA GLU A 11 13.09 11.54 10.84
C GLU A 11 13.00 11.66 9.33
N LEU A 12 12.39 10.66 8.71
CA LEU A 12 12.12 10.58 7.28
C LEU A 12 10.63 10.76 7.06
N ARG A 13 10.25 11.73 6.23
CA ARG A 13 8.87 11.87 5.77
C ARG A 13 8.65 10.93 4.58
N PHE A 14 7.61 10.11 4.63
CA PHE A 14 7.27 9.18 3.56
C PHE A 14 5.78 9.19 3.27
N LYS A 15 5.42 8.79 2.04
CA LYS A 15 4.03 8.64 1.61
C LYS A 15 3.65 7.17 1.68
N LYS A 16 2.58 6.86 2.39
CA LYS A 16 2.01 5.52 2.50
C LYS A 16 1.21 5.17 1.25
N SER A 17 0.91 3.88 1.08
CA SER A 17 0.07 3.38 -0.02
C SER A 17 -1.35 3.95 0.00
N ASP A 18 -1.84 4.33 1.19
CA ASP A 18 -3.13 5.01 1.42
C ASP A 18 -3.14 6.50 0.98
N GLY A 19 -1.99 7.03 0.53
CA GLY A 19 -1.84 8.42 0.13
C GLY A 19 -1.56 9.41 1.26
N THR A 20 -1.58 8.97 2.52
CA THR A 20 -1.30 9.79 3.69
C THR A 20 0.21 9.96 3.91
N TRP A 21 0.58 11.09 4.50
CA TRP A 21 1.96 11.34 4.92
C TRP A 21 2.22 10.74 6.30
N GLY A 22 3.36 10.08 6.45
CA GLY A 22 3.87 9.57 7.71
C GLY A 22 5.30 10.03 7.99
N TRP A 23 5.69 9.93 9.25
CA TRP A 23 7.08 10.12 9.69
C TRP A 23 7.65 8.78 10.15
N HIS A 24 8.85 8.46 9.68
CA HIS A 24 9.62 7.29 10.08
C HIS A 24 10.83 7.76 10.88
N SER A 25 10.96 7.32 12.12
CA SER A 25 12.07 7.74 12.98
C SER A 25 13.31 6.91 12.71
N LEU A 26 14.43 7.58 12.41
CA LEU A 26 15.70 6.95 12.08
C LEU A 26 16.63 6.84 13.31
N GLY A 27 16.37 7.63 14.36
CA GLY A 27 16.97 7.57 15.70
C GLY A 27 17.45 8.93 16.24
N ALA A 28 18.05 8.94 17.43
CA ALA A 28 18.49 10.16 18.12
C ALA A 28 19.85 10.68 17.61
N TYR A 29 20.04 11.99 17.68
CA TYR A 29 21.33 12.65 17.50
C TYR A 29 21.92 12.98 18.88
N PRO A 30 23.25 12.86 19.09
CA PRO A 30 24.29 12.53 18.11
C PRO A 30 24.55 11.03 17.92
N ASP A 31 23.86 10.16 18.68
CA ASP A 31 24.06 8.70 18.67
C ASP A 31 24.09 8.10 17.25
N ILE A 32 23.25 8.65 16.37
CA ILE A 32 23.28 8.35 14.93
C ILE A 32 23.89 9.52 14.16
N THR A 33 24.98 9.22 13.47
CA THR A 33 25.63 10.15 12.54
C THR A 33 24.74 10.45 11.34
N ALA A 34 24.95 11.61 10.72
CA ALA A 34 24.19 11.99 9.51
C ALA A 34 24.38 10.97 8.36
N LYS A 35 25.54 10.31 8.28
CA LYS A 35 25.80 9.27 7.28
C LYS A 35 24.89 8.06 7.51
N ASN A 36 24.90 7.51 8.72
CA ASN A 36 24.08 6.35 9.08
C ASN A 36 22.58 6.65 8.96
N ALA A 37 22.15 7.87 9.31
CA ALA A 37 20.77 8.31 9.12
C ALA A 37 20.36 8.31 7.64
N ARG A 38 21.25 8.72 6.72
CA ARG A 38 20.99 8.67 5.26
C ARG A 38 20.91 7.25 4.75
N GLU A 39 21.78 6.36 5.20
CA GLU A 39 21.76 4.93 4.81
C GLU A 39 20.43 4.29 5.24
N LYS A 40 20.01 4.49 6.50
CA LYS A 40 18.70 4.03 6.99
C LYS A 40 17.53 4.62 6.22
N ALA A 41 17.63 5.90 5.83
CA ALA A 41 16.59 6.53 5.03
C ALA A 41 16.46 5.91 3.64
N GLN A 42 17.58 5.61 2.98
CA GLN A 42 17.58 4.95 1.68
C GLN A 42 17.03 3.52 1.76
N GLU A 43 17.41 2.77 2.80
CA GLU A 43 16.88 1.43 3.04
C GLU A 43 15.36 1.45 3.24
N ALA A 44 14.86 2.36 4.09
CA ALA A 44 13.42 2.54 4.31
C ALA A 44 12.68 2.93 3.02
N GLN A 45 13.29 3.77 2.16
CA GLN A 45 12.70 4.13 0.86
C GLN A 45 12.64 2.93 -0.10
N ARG A 46 13.68 2.10 -0.15
CA ARG A 46 13.70 0.88 -0.98
C ARG A 46 12.64 -0.12 -0.55
N LEU A 47 12.55 -0.40 0.75
CA LEU A 47 11.52 -1.30 1.29
C LEU A 47 10.10 -0.82 0.94
N ASN A 48 9.82 0.47 1.12
CA ASN A 48 8.53 1.04 0.76
C ASN A 48 8.24 0.94 -0.76
N ALA A 49 9.24 1.14 -1.62
CA ALA A 49 9.10 0.98 -3.06
C ALA A 49 8.82 -0.49 -3.45
N GLU A 50 9.49 -1.45 -2.82
CA GLU A 50 9.27 -2.88 -3.06
C GLU A 50 7.87 -3.33 -2.62
N ASP A 51 7.41 -2.92 -1.44
CA ASP A 51 6.10 -3.28 -0.93
C ASP A 51 4.98 -2.69 -1.79
N THR A 52 5.11 -1.43 -2.20
CA THR A 52 4.15 -0.81 -3.13
C THR A 52 4.14 -1.49 -4.50
N HIS A 53 5.29 -1.96 -5.00
CA HIS A 53 5.35 -2.74 -6.25
C HIS A 53 4.63 -4.08 -6.12
N LYS A 54 4.88 -4.85 -5.05
CA LYS A 54 4.22 -6.13 -4.78
C LYS A 54 2.70 -5.97 -4.66
N ALA A 55 2.23 -4.93 -3.97
CA ALA A 55 0.81 -4.62 -3.84
C ALA A 55 0.16 -4.34 -5.20
N LYS A 56 0.80 -3.55 -6.07
CA LYS A 56 0.31 -3.26 -7.43
C LYS A 56 0.24 -4.53 -8.30
N LEU A 57 1.27 -5.39 -8.24
CA LEU A 57 1.27 -6.65 -8.97
C LEU A 57 0.13 -7.57 -8.52
N LYS A 58 -0.11 -7.67 -7.21
CA LYS A 58 -1.22 -8.44 -6.66
C LYS A 58 -2.57 -7.90 -7.15
N ALA A 59 -2.79 -6.59 -7.04
CA ALA A 59 -4.02 -5.94 -7.51
C ALA A 59 -4.25 -6.18 -9.02
N SER A 60 -3.20 -6.07 -9.84
CA SER A 60 -3.28 -6.37 -11.28
C SER A 60 -3.65 -7.83 -11.55
N ARG A 61 -3.03 -8.79 -10.84
CA ARG A 61 -3.38 -10.22 -10.95
C ARG A 61 -4.83 -10.50 -10.55
N ASP A 62 -5.31 -9.88 -9.48
CA ASP A 62 -6.67 -10.08 -9.00
C ASP A 62 -7.70 -9.46 -9.98
N ALA A 63 -7.39 -8.30 -10.56
CA ALA A 63 -8.19 -7.71 -11.64
C ALA A 63 -8.22 -8.60 -12.90
N ALA A 64 -7.08 -9.20 -13.28
CA ALA A 64 -7.02 -10.12 -14.42
C ALA A 64 -7.87 -11.38 -14.19
N LYS A 65 -7.92 -11.91 -12.96
CA LYS A 65 -8.81 -13.04 -12.62
C LYS A 65 -10.30 -12.68 -12.71
N ALA A 66 -10.65 -11.45 -12.33
CA ALA A 66 -12.02 -10.96 -12.43
C ALA A 66 -12.49 -10.78 -13.89
N ASN A 67 -11.58 -10.41 -14.80
CA ASN A 67 -11.88 -10.16 -16.21
C ASN A 67 -11.75 -11.44 -17.09
N THR A 68 -12.26 -12.58 -16.62
CA THR A 68 -12.23 -13.83 -17.38
C THR A 68 -13.57 -14.12 -18.06
N PHE A 69 -13.55 -14.81 -19.21
CA PHE A 69 -14.78 -15.22 -19.90
C PHE A 69 -15.72 -16.02 -19.00
N LYS A 70 -15.15 -16.91 -18.18
CA LYS A 70 -15.90 -17.70 -17.19
C LYS A 70 -16.66 -16.80 -16.21
N ALA A 71 -16.00 -15.81 -15.61
CA ALA A 71 -16.65 -14.88 -14.69
C ALA A 71 -17.78 -14.08 -15.36
N ALA A 72 -17.59 -13.65 -16.61
CA ALA A 72 -18.63 -12.98 -17.39
C ALA A 72 -19.81 -13.91 -17.73
N ALA A 73 -19.54 -15.17 -18.09
CA ALA A 73 -20.55 -16.17 -18.40
C ALA A 73 -21.38 -16.54 -17.16
N ASP A 74 -20.73 -16.72 -16.01
CA ASP A 74 -21.39 -17.01 -14.72
C ASP A 74 -22.31 -15.84 -14.31
N LEU A 75 -21.84 -14.58 -14.45
CA LEU A 75 -22.67 -13.40 -14.21
C LEU A 75 -23.89 -13.32 -15.15
N TRP A 76 -23.71 -13.64 -16.43
CA TRP A 76 -24.80 -13.66 -17.39
C TRP A 76 -25.82 -14.76 -17.06
N LEU A 77 -25.34 -15.95 -16.70
CA LEU A 77 -26.19 -17.09 -16.33
C LEU A 77 -27.01 -16.79 -15.08
N ASP A 78 -26.41 -16.20 -14.05
CA ASP A 78 -27.10 -15.80 -12.82
C ASP A 78 -28.19 -14.75 -13.11
N LYS A 79 -27.85 -13.72 -13.89
CA LYS A 79 -28.80 -12.69 -14.33
C LYS A 79 -29.97 -13.30 -15.11
N ARG A 80 -29.70 -14.28 -15.98
CA ARG A 80 -30.73 -14.98 -16.75
C ARG A 80 -31.62 -15.85 -15.86
N SER A 81 -31.03 -16.57 -14.91
CA SER A 81 -31.74 -17.39 -13.93
C SER A 81 -32.69 -16.54 -13.08
N ARG A 82 -32.24 -15.35 -12.64
CA ARG A 82 -33.06 -14.40 -11.88
C ARG A 82 -34.20 -13.80 -12.70
N MET A 83 -33.99 -13.54 -13.99
CA MET A 83 -35.07 -13.09 -14.89
C MET A 83 -36.09 -14.18 -15.22
N ALA A 84 -35.68 -15.44 -15.18
CA ALA A 84 -36.56 -16.58 -15.43
C ALA A 84 -37.41 -17.00 -14.21
N ALA A 85 -37.20 -16.39 -13.04
CA ALA A 85 -38.01 -16.67 -11.86
C ALA A 85 -39.44 -16.12 -12.03
N PRO A 86 -40.48 -16.98 -11.98
CA PRO A 86 -41.86 -16.53 -12.17
C PRO A 86 -42.28 -15.61 -11.01
N LYS A 87 -42.96 -14.51 -11.35
CA LYS A 87 -43.60 -13.60 -10.39
C LYS A 87 -44.67 -14.42 -9.65
N ARG A 88 -44.41 -14.78 -8.39
CA ARG A 88 -45.39 -15.47 -7.54
C ARG A 88 -46.53 -14.48 -7.21
N PRO A 89 -47.81 -14.84 -7.42
CA PRO A 89 -48.94 -14.05 -6.93
C PRO A 89 -48.99 -14.04 -5.40
#